data_AF-A0A6P6RUF2-F1
#
_entry.id   AF-A0A6P6RUF2-F1
#
_cell.length_a   1.000
_cell.length_b   1.000
_cell.length_c   1.000
_cell.angle_alpha   90.00
_cell.angle_beta   90.00
_cell.angle_gamma   90.00
#
_symmetry.space_group_name_H-M   'P 1'
#
loop_
_entity.id
_entity.type
_entity.pdbx_description
1 polymer ?
#
loop_
_entity_poly.entity_id
_entity_poly.type
_entity_poly.pdbx_seq_one_letter_code
_entity_poly.pdbx_strand_id
1 'polypeptide(L)'
;MGKLVVPSDITLLEAQQQTGPRRLRFLERCGLWSVPPMYHFAYTKLDRQGMRAVLTRAYDRECPDAATDICRRRQESIRKRVVAQNGVWAGALLATGVVHYSMRHYDYKAKLIALPFIAYGGSWIGRWVAGGLVGRWKEWGRDRALGELPARVVYNS
;
A
#
# COMPACT_ATOMS: atom_id res chain seq x y z
N MET A 1 -21.15 -3.85 -27.30
CA MET A 1 -19.81 -4.39 -26.99
C MET A 1 -19.76 -4.74 -25.53
N GLY A 2 -19.60 -6.03 -25.21
CA GLY A 2 -19.49 -6.51 -23.83
C GLY A 2 -18.09 -6.24 -23.28
N LYS A 3 -17.99 -5.95 -21.99
CA LYS A 3 -16.71 -5.89 -21.28
C LYS A 3 -16.60 -7.09 -20.36
N LEU A 4 -15.60 -7.93 -20.57
CA LEU A 4 -15.34 -9.11 -19.75
C LEU A 4 -14.26 -8.78 -18.71
N VAL A 5 -14.57 -9.02 -17.44
CA VAL A 5 -13.62 -8.82 -16.32
C VAL A 5 -13.05 -10.17 -15.93
N VAL A 6 -11.74 -10.34 -16.10
CA VAL A 6 -11.03 -11.62 -15.90
C VAL A 6 -9.89 -11.41 -14.89
N PRO A 7 -9.52 -12.41 -14.06
CA PRO A 7 -8.30 -12.34 -13.27
C PRO A 7 -7.07 -12.13 -14.16
N SER A 8 -6.11 -11.36 -13.67
CA SER A 8 -4.82 -11.20 -14.35
C SER A 8 -3.98 -12.49 -14.27
N ASP A 9 -3.07 -12.69 -15.22
CA ASP A 9 -2.17 -13.87 -15.25
C ASP A 9 -1.39 -14.04 -13.94
N ILE A 10 -0.94 -12.93 -13.36
CA ILE A 10 -0.23 -12.96 -12.10
C ILE A 10 -1.14 -13.37 -10.93
N THR A 11 -2.44 -13.07 -10.99
CA THR A 11 -3.41 -13.53 -10.00
C THR A 11 -3.69 -15.03 -10.11
N LEU A 12 -3.66 -15.58 -11.34
CA LEU A 12 -3.74 -17.02 -11.59
C LEU A 12 -2.49 -17.74 -11.07
N LEU A 13 -1.31 -17.20 -11.37
CA LEU A 13 -0.02 -17.74 -10.92
C LEU A 13 0.06 -17.75 -9.39
N GLU A 14 -0.35 -16.67 -8.73
CA GLU A 14 -0.43 -16.62 -7.27
C GLU A 14 -1.45 -17.61 -6.68
N ALA A 15 -2.51 -17.98 -7.40
CA ALA A 15 -3.46 -18.98 -6.95
C ALA A 15 -2.90 -20.40 -7.07
N GLN A 16 -2.10 -20.67 -8.10
CA GLN A 16 -1.42 -21.95 -8.31
C GLN A 16 -0.30 -22.20 -7.30
N GLN A 17 0.47 -21.16 -6.97
CA GLN A 17 1.65 -21.26 -6.08
C GLN A 17 1.31 -21.09 -4.59
N GLN A 18 0.04 -20.90 -4.24
CA GLN A 18 -0.39 -20.68 -2.86
C GLN A 18 -0.35 -21.99 -2.06
N THR A 19 0.44 -22.02 -0.99
CA THR A 19 0.47 -23.17 -0.06
C THR A 19 -0.60 -23.10 1.03
N GLY A 20 -1.06 -21.89 1.37
CA GLY A 20 -2.09 -21.69 2.38
C GLY A 20 -2.41 -20.22 2.67
N PRO A 21 -3.25 -19.93 3.68
CA PRO A 21 -3.54 -18.58 4.12
C PRO A 21 -2.51 -18.07 5.13
N ARG A 22 -2.12 -16.81 5.00
CA ARG A 22 -1.26 -16.05 5.91
C ARG A 22 -2.07 -15.00 6.66
N ARG A 23 -1.85 -14.87 7.97
CA ARG A 23 -2.43 -13.80 8.78
C ARG A 23 -1.72 -12.47 8.53
N LEU A 24 -2.52 -11.40 8.34
CA LEU A 24 -2.02 -10.04 8.22
C LEU A 24 -1.43 -9.55 9.55
N ARG A 25 -0.26 -8.91 9.46
CA ARG A 25 0.39 -8.25 10.60
C ARG A 25 -0.37 -6.97 10.98
N PHE A 26 -0.16 -6.49 12.20
CA PHE A 26 -0.83 -5.28 12.72
C PHE A 26 -0.62 -4.07 11.80
N LEU A 27 0.63 -3.77 11.42
CA LEU A 27 0.95 -2.65 10.53
C LEU A 27 0.38 -2.82 9.12
N GLU A 28 0.28 -4.05 8.62
CA GLU A 28 -0.36 -4.32 7.32
C GLU A 28 -1.87 -4.04 7.40
N ARG A 29 -2.51 -4.36 8.53
CA ARG A 29 -3.94 -4.11 8.76
C ARG A 29 -4.25 -2.62 8.88
N CYS A 30 -3.47 -1.89 9.67
CA CYS A 30 -3.61 -0.43 9.81
C CYS A 30 -3.33 0.29 8.48
N GLY A 31 -2.30 -0.16 7.76
CA GLY A 31 -1.94 0.37 6.46
C GLY A 31 -3.06 0.16 5.44
N LEU A 32 -3.65 -1.03 5.38
CA LEU A 32 -4.77 -1.32 4.48
C LEU A 32 -6.00 -0.47 4.80
N TRP A 33 -6.29 -0.23 6.09
CA TRP A 33 -7.42 0.60 6.49
C TRP A 33 -7.27 2.05 6.01
N SER A 34 -6.03 2.56 5.99
CA SER A 34 -5.71 3.91 5.51
C SER A 34 -5.53 4.03 4.00
N VAL A 35 -5.70 2.94 3.23
CA VAL A 35 -5.80 3.00 1.78
C VAL A 35 -7.24 3.33 1.39
N PRO A 36 -7.48 4.43 0.65
CA PRO A 36 -8.84 4.79 0.21
C PRO A 36 -9.38 3.74 -0.78
N PRO A 37 -10.70 3.47 -0.77
CA PRO A 37 -11.31 2.64 -1.80
C PRO A 37 -11.13 3.32 -3.16
N MET A 38 -10.70 2.56 -4.17
CA MET A 38 -10.47 3.07 -5.50
C MET A 38 -11.66 2.74 -6.40
N TYR A 39 -12.21 3.73 -7.09
CA TYR A 39 -13.25 3.53 -8.10
C TYR A 39 -12.60 3.14 -9.43
N HIS A 40 -13.07 2.05 -10.04
CA HIS A 40 -12.49 1.50 -11.27
C HIS A 40 -13.48 1.59 -12.43
N PHE A 41 -13.12 2.37 -13.45
CA PHE A 41 -13.74 2.27 -14.80
C PHE A 41 -12.98 1.29 -15.70
N ALA A 42 -11.67 1.18 -15.46
CA ALA A 42 -10.78 0.14 -15.99
C ALA A 42 -9.88 -0.33 -14.84
N TYR A 43 -9.66 -1.65 -14.73
CA TYR A 43 -8.80 -2.22 -13.70
C TYR A 43 -7.32 -2.04 -14.10
N THR A 44 -6.79 -0.84 -13.90
CA THR A 44 -5.38 -0.51 -14.23
C THR A 44 -4.44 -0.62 -13.03
N LYS A 45 -4.96 -0.56 -11.80
CA LYS A 45 -4.17 -0.61 -10.58
C LYS A 45 -4.77 -1.56 -9.57
N LEU A 46 -3.93 -2.01 -8.66
CA LEU A 46 -4.32 -2.85 -7.53
C LEU A 46 -5.14 -2.05 -6.50
N ASP A 47 -6.30 -2.59 -6.13
CA ASP A 47 -7.23 -2.02 -5.18
C ASP A 47 -6.94 -2.50 -3.74
N ARG A 48 -7.67 -1.97 -2.75
CA ARG A 48 -7.52 -2.38 -1.34
C ARG A 48 -7.84 -3.86 -1.14
N GLN A 49 -8.87 -4.40 -1.79
CA GLN A 49 -9.24 -5.80 -1.64
C GLN A 49 -8.21 -6.71 -2.33
N GLY A 50 -7.74 -6.33 -3.52
CA GLY A 50 -6.64 -7.00 -4.20
C GLY A 50 -5.36 -7.03 -3.38
N MET A 51 -4.94 -5.89 -2.81
CA MET A 51 -3.78 -5.84 -1.89
C MET A 51 -3.97 -6.76 -0.69
N ARG A 52 -5.17 -6.78 -0.09
CA ARG A 52 -5.49 -7.67 1.01
C ARG A 52 -5.38 -9.14 0.61
N ALA A 53 -5.94 -9.51 -0.55
CA ALA A 53 -5.92 -10.88 -1.05
C ALA A 53 -4.49 -11.38 -1.25
N VAL A 54 -3.61 -10.58 -1.88
CA VAL A 54 -2.20 -10.94 -2.09
C VAL A 54 -1.46 -11.07 -0.75
N LEU A 55 -1.69 -10.16 0.20
CA LEU A 55 -1.03 -10.20 1.51
C LEU A 55 -1.46 -11.39 2.37
N THR A 56 -2.68 -11.89 2.19
CA THR A 56 -3.19 -13.08 2.89
C THR A 56 -2.74 -14.41 2.30
N ARG A 57 -1.96 -14.43 1.20
CA ARG A 57 -1.41 -15.67 0.64
C ARG A 57 -0.10 -16.06 1.35
N ALA A 58 0.06 -17.35 1.62
CA ALA A 58 1.33 -17.94 2.01
C ALA A 58 1.97 -18.62 0.79
N TYR A 59 3.29 -18.46 0.67
CA TYR A 59 4.11 -19.08 -0.36
C TYR A 59 5.20 -19.89 0.34
N ASP A 60 5.58 -21.01 -0.26
CA ASP A 60 6.71 -21.80 0.23
C ASP A 60 8.02 -21.00 0.11
N ARG A 61 8.87 -21.08 1.13
CA ARG A 61 10.18 -20.41 1.13
C ARG A 61 11.29 -21.32 0.61
N GLU A 62 11.08 -22.62 0.66
CA GLU A 62 12.10 -23.62 0.37
C GLU A 62 12.05 -24.09 -1.09
N CYS A 63 10.92 -23.89 -1.78
CA CYS A 63 10.81 -24.15 -3.22
C CYS A 63 11.63 -23.13 -4.04
N PRO A 64 12.60 -23.57 -4.86
CA PRO A 64 13.43 -22.71 -5.71
C PRO A 64 12.74 -22.28 -7.02
N ASP A 65 11.41 -22.35 -7.10
CA ASP A 65 10.67 -22.02 -8.32
C ASP A 65 10.67 -20.51 -8.60
N ALA A 66 10.95 -20.14 -9.86
CA ALA A 66 11.00 -18.75 -10.31
C ALA A 66 9.62 -18.08 -10.19
N ALA A 67 8.53 -18.83 -10.43
CA ALA A 67 7.17 -18.32 -10.29
C ALA A 67 6.86 -17.91 -8.83
N THR A 68 7.27 -18.72 -7.87
CA THR A 68 7.12 -18.45 -6.43
C THR A 68 7.94 -17.23 -6.00
N ASP A 69 9.13 -17.03 -6.55
CA ASP A 69 9.93 -15.83 -6.28
C ASP A 69 9.23 -14.55 -6.77
N ILE A 70 8.60 -14.58 -7.96
CA ILE A 70 7.82 -13.45 -8.49
C ILE A 70 6.65 -13.10 -7.56
N CYS A 71 5.87 -14.11 -7.13
CA CYS A 71 4.78 -13.92 -6.17
C CYS A 71 5.26 -13.32 -4.85
N ARG A 72 6.40 -13.81 -4.34
CA ARG A 72 7.00 -13.34 -3.09
C ARG A 72 7.44 -11.89 -3.21
N ARG A 73 8.12 -11.52 -4.29
CA ARG A 73 8.56 -10.13 -4.53
C ARG A 73 7.37 -9.18 -4.66
N ARG A 74 6.31 -9.60 -5.35
CA ARG A 74 5.06 -8.83 -5.43
C ARG A 74 4.43 -8.64 -4.06
N GLN A 75 4.30 -9.70 -3.27
CA GLN A 75 3.77 -9.64 -1.90
C GLN A 75 4.62 -8.72 -1.01
N GLU A 76 5.95 -8.79 -1.13
CA GLU A 76 6.86 -7.93 -0.39
C GLU A 76 6.73 -6.47 -0.79
N SER A 77 6.62 -6.17 -2.08
CA SER A 77 6.43 -4.80 -2.57
C SER A 77 5.12 -4.19 -2.07
N ILE A 78 4.03 -4.95 -2.15
CA ILE A 78 2.72 -4.55 -1.62
C ILE A 78 2.80 -4.35 -0.11
N ARG A 79 3.47 -5.26 0.62
CA ARG A 79 3.69 -5.12 2.06
C ARG A 79 4.40 -3.81 2.37
N LYS A 80 5.50 -3.51 1.67
CA LYS A 80 6.28 -2.29 1.88
C LYS A 80 5.44 -1.04 1.66
N ARG A 81 4.64 -1.04 0.58
CA ARG A 81 3.70 0.05 0.26
C ARG A 81 2.64 0.25 1.36
N VAL A 82 2.00 -0.83 1.80
CA VAL A 82 0.94 -0.79 2.81
C VAL A 82 1.49 -0.36 4.17
N VAL A 83 2.64 -0.90 4.60
CA VAL A 83 3.24 -0.52 5.88
C VAL A 83 3.68 0.94 5.88
N ALA A 84 4.25 1.43 4.76
CA ALA A 84 4.62 2.83 4.62
C ALA A 84 3.42 3.81 4.66
N GLN A 85 2.21 3.33 4.32
CA GLN A 85 0.99 4.14 4.41
C GLN A 85 0.68 4.57 5.85
N ASN A 86 1.07 3.79 6.86
CA ASN A 86 0.94 4.19 8.27
C ASN A 86 1.71 5.48 8.58
N GLY A 87 2.78 5.76 7.83
CA GLY A 87 3.55 6.99 7.93
C GLY A 87 2.76 8.25 7.61
N VAL A 88 1.66 8.15 6.85
CA VAL A 88 0.75 9.28 6.56
C VAL A 88 0.13 9.79 7.86
N TRP A 89 -0.47 8.89 8.63
CA TRP A 89 -1.12 9.25 9.90
C TRP A 89 -0.10 9.61 10.97
N ALA A 90 0.99 8.84 11.08
CA ALA A 90 2.05 9.15 12.04
C ALA A 90 2.66 10.53 11.78
N GLY A 91 2.98 10.85 10.52
CA GLY A 91 3.51 12.15 10.14
C GLY A 91 2.52 13.29 10.35
N ALA A 92 1.25 13.09 10.00
CA ALA A 92 0.20 14.08 10.25
C ALA A 92 0.03 14.39 11.74
N LEU A 93 -0.07 13.36 12.59
CA LEU A 93 -0.24 13.51 14.03
C LEU A 93 0.98 14.14 14.69
N LEU A 94 2.20 13.74 14.32
CA LEU A 94 3.42 14.33 14.86
C LEU A 94 3.55 15.79 14.46
N ALA A 95 3.36 16.13 13.18
CA ALA A 95 3.46 17.52 12.72
C ALA A 95 2.38 18.41 13.36
N THR A 96 1.15 17.91 13.45
CA THR A 96 0.04 18.61 14.12
C THR A 96 0.34 18.80 15.61
N GLY A 97 0.85 17.78 16.30
CA GLY A 97 1.19 17.85 17.72
C GLY A 97 2.31 18.85 18.02
N VAL A 98 3.38 18.83 17.23
CA VAL A 98 4.50 19.77 17.35
C VAL A 98 4.04 21.20 17.11
N VAL A 99 3.26 21.45 16.06
CA VAL A 99 2.77 22.80 15.77
C VAL A 99 1.70 23.25 16.76
N HIS A 100 0.82 22.36 17.21
CA HIS A 100 -0.15 22.68 18.25
C HIS A 100 0.54 23.11 19.56
N TYR A 101 1.59 22.38 19.95
CA TYR A 101 2.41 22.75 21.11
C TYR A 101 3.14 24.08 20.90
N SER A 102 3.75 24.28 19.73
CA SER A 102 4.44 25.54 19.38
C SER A 102 3.48 26.74 19.39
N MET A 103 2.27 26.57 18.85
CA MET A 103 1.24 27.62 18.79
C MET A 103 0.39 27.71 20.05
N ARG A 104 0.75 27.06 21.17
CA ARG A 104 -0.14 26.96 22.35
C ARG A 104 -0.65 28.32 22.85
N HIS A 105 0.17 29.37 22.75
CA HIS A 105 -0.15 30.74 23.17
C HIS A 105 -0.81 31.62 22.09
N TYR A 106 -1.05 31.09 20.88
CA TYR A 106 -1.70 31.82 19.79
C TYR A 106 -3.22 31.58 19.75
N ASP A 107 -3.93 32.53 19.14
CA ASP A 107 -5.36 32.47 18.90
C ASP A 107 -5.79 31.23 18.11
N TYR A 108 -7.00 30.75 18.41
CA TYR A 108 -7.58 29.58 17.76
C TYR A 108 -7.73 29.75 16.24
N LYS A 109 -7.99 30.97 15.76
CA LYS A 109 -8.08 31.29 14.33
C LYS A 109 -6.78 30.98 13.59
N ALA A 110 -5.63 31.32 14.18
CA ALA A 110 -4.33 31.02 13.59
C ALA A 110 -4.05 29.51 13.55
N LYS A 111 -4.46 28.78 14.61
CA LYS A 111 -4.35 27.31 14.67
C LYS A 111 -5.19 26.63 13.58
N LEU A 112 -6.44 27.07 13.39
CA LEU A 112 -7.33 26.52 12.36
C LEU A 112 -6.79 26.71 10.94
N ILE A 113 -6.12 27.83 10.68
CA ILE A 113 -5.51 28.09 9.38
C ILE A 113 -4.25 27.25 9.21
N ALA A 114 -3.36 27.18 10.21
CA ALA A 114 -2.05 26.54 10.06
C ALA A 114 -2.10 25.00 10.12
N LEU A 115 -2.90 24.42 11.03
CA LEU A 115 -2.88 22.99 11.32
C LEU A 115 -3.19 22.11 10.10
N PRO A 116 -4.16 22.42 9.21
CA PRO A 116 -4.43 21.61 8.02
C PRO A 116 -3.22 21.52 7.07
N PHE A 117 -2.53 22.64 6.81
CA PHE A 117 -1.36 22.66 5.92
C PHE A 117 -0.18 21.91 6.52
N ILE A 118 0.05 22.08 7.81
CA ILE A 118 1.09 21.36 8.53
C ILE A 118 0.79 19.87 8.60
N ALA A 119 -0.45 19.49 8.91
CA ALA A 119 -0.87 18.09 8.93
C ALA A 119 -0.68 17.44 7.55
N TYR A 120 -1.04 18.14 6.48
CA TYR A 120 -0.83 17.68 5.11
C TYR A 120 0.65 17.50 4.77
N GLY A 121 1.48 18.52 5.04
CA GLY A 121 2.94 18.43 4.83
C GLY A 121 3.58 17.32 5.65
N GLY A 122 3.20 17.21 6.92
CA GLY A 122 3.62 16.15 7.83
C GLY A 122 3.23 14.76 7.33
N SER A 123 2.04 14.61 6.74
CA SER A 123 1.58 13.34 6.18
C SER A 123 2.44 12.87 4.99
N TRP A 124 2.87 13.81 4.14
CA TRP A 124 3.71 13.52 2.98
C TRP A 124 5.13 13.13 3.42
N ILE A 125 5.74 13.91 4.31
CA ILE A 125 7.06 13.64 4.88
C ILE A 125 7.04 12.32 5.65
N GLY A 126 6.03 12.08 6.49
CA GLY A 126 5.90 10.86 7.27
C GLY A 126 5.81 9.62 6.40
N ARG A 127 5.07 9.67 5.28
CA ARG A 127 5.03 8.57 4.30
C ARG A 127 6.40 8.37 3.62
N TRP A 128 7.11 9.45 3.31
CA TRP A 128 8.44 9.38 2.69
C TRP A 128 9.46 8.73 3.62
N VAL A 129 9.52 9.16 4.88
CA VAL A 129 10.37 8.58 5.94
C VAL A 129 10.01 7.12 6.20
N ALA A 130 8.71 6.80 6.32
CA ALA A 130 8.27 5.41 6.48
C ALA A 130 8.66 4.54 5.28
N GLY A 131 8.64 5.09 4.06
CA GLY A 131 9.18 4.44 2.87
C GLY A 131 10.67 4.12 2.98
N GLY A 132 11.47 5.03 3.54
CA GLY A 132 12.88 4.81 3.85
C GLY A 132 13.08 3.68 4.87
N LEU A 133 12.38 3.74 6.01
CA LEU A 133 12.47 2.74 7.09
C LEU A 133 12.08 1.32 6.64
N VAL A 134 11.10 1.22 5.76
CA VAL A 134 10.61 -0.06 5.22
C VAL A 134 11.48 -0.57 4.05
N GLY A 135 12.54 0.18 3.69
CA GLY A 135 13.49 -0.19 2.65
C GLY A 135 12.97 -0.01 1.22
N ARG A 136 11.90 0.78 1.03
CA ARG A 136 11.26 1.01 -0.27
C ARG A 136 12.12 1.85 -1.22
N TRP A 137 13.10 2.60 -0.70
CA TRP A 137 14.04 3.37 -1.53
C TRP A 137 15.09 2.49 -2.21
N LYS A 138 15.38 1.30 -1.65
CA LYS A 138 16.34 0.34 -2.21
C LYS A 138 15.67 -0.71 -3.10
N GLU A 139 14.34 -0.65 -3.25
CA GLU A 139 13.58 -1.59 -4.04
C GLU A 139 13.79 -1.35 -5.54
N TRP A 140 14.07 -2.41 -6.30
CA TRP A 140 14.24 -2.30 -7.74
C TRP A 140 12.94 -1.89 -8.43
N GLY A 141 13.05 -1.09 -9.50
CA GLY A 141 11.89 -0.59 -10.26
C GLY A 141 11.01 -1.72 -10.80
N ARG A 142 11.60 -2.86 -11.18
CA ARG A 142 10.87 -4.06 -11.59
C ARG A 142 9.95 -4.59 -10.49
N ASP A 143 10.47 -4.74 -9.28
CA ASP A 143 9.72 -5.33 -8.16
C ASP A 143 8.59 -4.40 -7.72
N ARG A 144 8.82 -3.09 -7.83
CA ARG A 144 7.80 -2.07 -7.63
C ARG A 144 6.71 -2.11 -8.70
N ALA A 145 7.07 -2.28 -9.96
CA ALA A 145 6.11 -2.45 -11.05
C ALA A 145 5.26 -3.72 -10.86
N LEU A 146 5.87 -4.83 -10.44
CA LEU A 146 5.16 -6.06 -10.07
C LEU A 146 4.12 -5.83 -8.96
N GLY A 147 4.46 -5.02 -7.95
CA GLY A 147 3.56 -4.61 -6.89
C GLY A 147 2.38 -3.73 -7.32
N GLU A 148 2.48 -3.09 -8.49
CA GLU A 148 1.44 -2.19 -9.03
C GLU A 148 0.50 -2.87 -10.03
N LEU A 149 0.87 -4.06 -10.52
CA LEU A 149 0.05 -4.84 -11.45
C LEU A 149 -1.38 -5.04 -10.90
N PRO A 150 -2.42 -4.84 -11.74
CA PRO A 150 -3.80 -5.03 -11.30
C PRO A 150 -4.08 -6.51 -11.03
N ALA A 151 -5.08 -6.79 -10.18
CA ALA A 151 -5.52 -8.16 -9.94
C ALA A 151 -6.50 -8.68 -11.02
N ARG A 152 -7.12 -7.76 -11.75
CA ARG A 152 -8.13 -8.04 -12.79
C ARG A 152 -7.83 -7.22 -14.02
N VAL A 153 -8.19 -7.74 -15.18
CA VAL A 153 -8.05 -7.07 -16.47
C VAL A 153 -9.42 -7.03 -17.16
N VAL A 154 -9.68 -5.97 -17.91
CA VAL A 154 -10.91 -5.82 -18.71
C VAL A 154 -10.56 -6.11 -20.17
N TYR A 155 -11.23 -7.10 -20.76
CA TYR A 155 -11.16 -7.38 -22.20
C TYR A 155 -12.39 -6.80 -22.88
N ASN A 156 -12.16 -6.13 -24.01
CA ASN A 156 -13.21 -5.71 -24.91
C ASN A 156 -13.45 -6.83 -25.92
N SER A 157 -14.63 -7.43 -25.88
CA SER A 157 -15.11 -8.44 -26.84
C SER A 157 -16.02 -7.80 -27.88
#